data_AF-A0A9R1CXT6-F1
#
_entry.id   AF-A0A9R1CXT6-F1
#
_cell.length_a   1.000
_cell.length_b   1.000
_cell.length_c   1.000
_cell.angle_alpha   90.00
_cell.angle_beta   90.00
_cell.angle_gamma   90.00
#
_symmetry.space_group_name_H-M   'P 1'
#
loop_
_entity.id
_entity.type
_entity.pdbx_description
1 polymer ?
#
loop_
_entity_poly.entity_id
_entity_poly.type
_entity_poly.pdbx_seq_one_letter_code
_entity_poly.pdbx_strand_id
1 'polypeptide(L)'
;MEVSIKTWIENFDKGEYNSPARHIQCLAGWYDWFCRDSSLAGKTQKLGTKLKQIAKSKKIDIEKQYVWFKNNCPLAGPLFDDFRIADLESGNTVYTIIPRSGFTGKAEVYGRENDFQKPIVSGTWRDVVKFFNEA
;
A
#
# COMPACT_ATOMS: atom_id res chain seq x y z
N MET A 1 16.05 -4.33 4.32
CA MET A 1 15.95 -3.42 5.46
C MET A 1 14.86 -2.45 5.11
N GLU A 2 13.78 -2.41 5.90
CA GLU A 2 12.66 -1.52 5.63
C GLU A 2 13.06 -0.08 5.89
N VAL A 3 12.49 0.85 5.12
CA VAL A 3 12.70 2.29 5.28
C VAL A 3 11.40 2.97 5.71
N SER A 4 11.50 4.05 6.48
CA SER A 4 10.32 4.82 6.86
C SER A 4 9.53 5.30 5.64
N ILE A 5 8.21 5.50 5.78
CA ILE A 5 7.36 6.02 4.70
C ILE A 5 7.90 7.35 4.17
N LYS A 6 8.47 8.20 5.02
CA LYS A 6 9.15 9.42 4.60
C LYS A 6 10.29 9.13 3.62
N THR A 7 11.25 8.30 4.04
CA THR A 7 12.38 7.90 3.19
C THR A 7 11.91 7.21 1.91
N TRP A 8 10.89 6.37 2.01
CA TRP A 8 10.29 5.70 0.85
C TRP A 8 9.73 6.73 -0.15
N ILE A 9 8.98 7.73 0.30
CA ILE A 9 8.44 8.80 -0.56
C ILE A 9 9.55 9.61 -1.20
N GLU A 10 10.63 9.92 -0.46
CA GLU A 10 11.79 10.62 -1.02
C GLU A 10 12.47 9.81 -2.14
N ASN A 11 12.67 8.50 -1.94
CA ASN A 11 13.21 7.60 -2.96
C ASN A 11 12.27 7.47 -4.17
N PHE A 12 10.97 7.38 -3.92
CA PHE A 12 9.95 7.34 -4.95
C PHE A 12 9.98 8.61 -5.82
N ASP A 13 10.07 9.78 -5.19
CA ASP A 13 10.11 11.08 -5.89
C ASP A 13 11.42 11.30 -6.66
N LYS A 14 12.53 10.70 -6.22
CA LYS A 14 13.80 10.67 -6.96
C LYS A 14 13.81 9.67 -8.13
N GLY A 15 12.80 8.80 -8.21
CA GLY A 15 12.69 7.80 -9.27
C GLY A 15 13.51 6.52 -9.04
N GLU A 16 13.97 6.28 -7.81
CA GLU A 16 14.75 5.08 -7.44
C GLU A 16 14.00 3.77 -7.73
N TYR A 17 12.67 3.83 -7.78
CA TYR A 17 11.79 2.68 -8.02
C TYR A 17 11.26 2.59 -9.47
N ASN A 18 11.83 3.34 -10.42
CA ASN A 18 11.36 3.38 -11.82
C ASN A 18 11.79 2.16 -12.65
N SER A 19 12.88 1.50 -12.27
CA SER A 19 13.38 0.33 -13.01
C SER A 19 12.44 -0.87 -12.85
N PRO A 20 12.08 -1.59 -13.93
CA PRO A 20 11.26 -2.80 -13.87
C PRO A 20 12.02 -4.02 -13.34
N ALA A 21 13.32 -3.89 -13.02
CA ALA A 21 14.11 -4.99 -12.50
C ALA A 21 13.51 -5.50 -11.18
N ARG A 22 13.32 -6.82 -11.08
CA ARG A 22 12.71 -7.47 -9.91
C ARG A 22 13.33 -7.01 -8.58
N HIS A 23 14.66 -6.98 -8.50
CA HIS A 23 15.35 -6.59 -7.26
C HIS A 23 15.05 -5.14 -6.86
N ILE A 24 14.88 -4.22 -7.80
CA ILE A 24 14.48 -2.83 -7.51
C ILE A 24 13.05 -2.79 -6.98
N GLN A 25 12.15 -3.63 -7.51
CA GLN A 25 10.77 -3.68 -7.05
C GLN A 25 10.66 -4.38 -5.69
N CYS A 26 11.50 -5.36 -5.38
CA CYS A 26 11.68 -5.86 -4.02
C CYS A 26 12.16 -4.76 -3.07
N LEU A 27 13.14 -3.94 -3.47
CA LEU A 27 13.60 -2.78 -2.69
C LEU A 27 12.51 -1.71 -2.53
N ALA A 28 11.61 -1.58 -3.51
CA ALA A 28 10.43 -0.73 -3.41
C ALA A 28 9.39 -1.27 -2.42
N GLY A 29 9.53 -2.50 -1.90
CA GLY A 29 8.65 -3.08 -0.88
C GLY A 29 7.67 -4.14 -1.40
N TRP A 30 7.83 -4.64 -2.63
CA TRP A 30 7.03 -5.79 -3.08
C TRP A 30 7.44 -7.06 -2.35
N TYR A 31 6.49 -7.65 -1.63
CA TYR A 31 6.70 -8.86 -0.82
C TYR A 31 6.28 -10.13 -1.54
N ASP A 32 5.11 -10.11 -2.18
CA ASP A 32 4.50 -11.27 -2.85
C ASP A 32 3.56 -10.81 -3.98
N TRP A 33 3.62 -11.49 -5.12
CA TRP A 33 2.87 -11.11 -6.31
C TRP A 33 2.62 -12.29 -7.26
N PHE A 34 1.50 -12.22 -7.99
CA PHE A 34 1.12 -13.22 -9.01
C PHE A 34 1.18 -12.68 -10.45
N CYS A 35 1.45 -11.38 -10.61
CA CYS A 35 1.67 -10.74 -11.91
C CYS A 35 3.12 -10.90 -12.39
N ARG A 36 3.45 -10.43 -13.60
CA ARG A 36 4.83 -10.44 -14.11
C ARG A 36 5.69 -9.40 -13.38
N ASP A 37 6.94 -9.72 -13.10
CA ASP A 37 7.92 -8.79 -12.47
C ASP A 37 7.99 -7.43 -13.18
N SER A 38 7.99 -7.44 -14.51
CA SER A 38 8.04 -6.22 -15.33
C SER A 38 6.81 -5.30 -15.16
N SER A 39 5.71 -5.82 -14.61
CA SER A 39 4.51 -5.02 -14.31
C SER A 39 4.61 -4.27 -12.98
N LEU A 40 5.54 -4.65 -12.10
CA LEU A 40 5.62 -4.11 -10.74
C LEU A 40 5.99 -2.63 -10.72
N ALA A 41 6.93 -2.18 -11.55
CA ALA A 41 7.30 -0.75 -11.60
C ALA A 41 6.09 0.15 -11.90
N GLY A 42 5.27 -0.22 -12.89
CA GLY A 42 4.04 0.52 -13.20
C GLY A 42 3.00 0.47 -12.07
N LYS A 43 2.97 -0.62 -11.29
CA LYS A 43 2.11 -0.74 -10.11
C LYS A 43 2.63 0.10 -8.94
N THR A 44 3.94 0.10 -8.70
CA THR A 44 4.62 0.97 -7.72
C THR A 44 4.31 2.43 -7.98
N GLN A 45 4.35 2.88 -9.23
CA GLN A 45 3.97 4.25 -9.59
C GLN A 45 2.53 4.60 -9.20
N LYS A 46 1.59 3.68 -9.46
CA LYS A 46 0.17 3.86 -9.10
C LYS A 46 -0.06 3.86 -7.60
N LEU A 47 0.55 2.91 -6.88
CA LEU A 47 0.37 2.74 -5.43
C LEU A 47 1.13 3.82 -4.64
N GLY A 48 2.33 4.20 -5.06
CA GLY A 48 3.11 5.28 -4.48
C GLY A 48 2.40 6.63 -4.57
N THR A 49 1.80 6.94 -5.73
CA THR A 49 0.96 8.13 -5.89
C THR A 49 -0.22 8.13 -4.90
N LYS A 50 -0.81 6.96 -4.64
CA LYS A 50 -1.91 6.80 -3.67
C LYS A 50 -1.44 6.94 -2.23
N LEU A 51 -0.28 6.35 -1.88
CA LEU A 51 0.33 6.51 -0.57
C LEU A 51 0.56 8.00 -0.25
N LYS A 52 1.12 8.76 -1.20
CA LYS A 52 1.36 10.21 -1.04
C LYS A 52 0.08 11.00 -0.73
N GLN A 53 -1.08 10.56 -1.21
CA GLN A 53 -2.36 11.24 -0.95
C GLN A 53 -2.84 11.08 0.50
N ILE A 54 -2.38 10.03 1.20
CA ILE A 54 -2.79 9.73 2.58
C ILE A 54 -1.66 9.93 3.60
N ALA A 55 -0.40 10.02 3.16
CA ALA A 55 0.78 10.06 4.03
C ALA A 55 0.81 11.25 5.02
N LYS A 56 0.06 12.34 4.77
CA LYS A 56 -0.05 13.47 5.69
C LYS A 56 -1.10 13.27 6.79
N SER A 57 -1.77 12.13 6.80
CA SER A 57 -2.76 11.76 7.81
C SER A 57 -2.13 11.70 9.20
N LYS A 58 -2.85 12.20 10.22
CA LYS A 58 -2.48 11.98 11.63
C LYS A 58 -2.56 10.51 12.06
N LYS A 59 -3.19 9.65 11.26
CA LYS A 59 -3.29 8.20 11.48
C LYS A 59 -2.04 7.45 11.03
N ILE A 60 -1.10 8.13 10.33
CA ILE A 60 0.13 7.56 9.80
C ILE A 60 1.32 8.31 10.41
N ASP A 61 2.21 7.59 11.08
CA ASP A 61 3.49 8.13 11.53
C ASP A 61 4.55 7.81 10.47
N ILE A 62 4.79 8.76 9.57
CA ILE A 62 5.68 8.55 8.41
C ILE A 62 7.15 8.31 8.78
N GLU A 63 7.56 8.60 10.01
CA GLU A 63 8.92 8.40 10.49
C GLU A 63 9.08 7.02 11.14
N LYS A 64 8.03 6.49 11.77
CA LYS A 64 8.04 5.22 12.51
C LYS A 64 7.33 4.07 11.82
N GLN A 65 6.75 4.31 10.65
CA GLN A 65 6.06 3.28 9.87
C GLN A 65 6.70 3.13 8.50
N TYR A 66 6.58 1.94 7.92
CA TYR A 66 7.00 1.63 6.55
C TYR A 66 5.82 1.13 5.71
N VAL A 67 6.00 1.16 4.39
CA VAL A 67 5.04 0.65 3.42
C VAL A 67 5.57 -0.60 2.73
N TRP A 68 4.69 -1.56 2.47
CA TRP A 68 4.99 -2.71 1.63
C TRP A 68 3.78 -3.07 0.75
N PHE A 69 4.04 -3.83 -0.31
CA PHE A 69 3.12 -4.03 -1.43
C PHE A 69 2.88 -5.51 -1.70
N LYS A 70 1.65 -5.83 -2.10
CA LYS A 70 1.30 -7.15 -2.64
C LYS A 70 0.44 -7.03 -3.89
N ASN A 71 0.54 -8.05 -4.74
CA ASN A 71 -0.42 -8.28 -5.81
C ASN A 71 -1.07 -9.63 -5.49
N ASN A 72 -2.31 -9.63 -5.06
CA ASN A 72 -3.00 -10.81 -4.56
C ASN A 72 -3.73 -11.54 -5.69
N CYS A 73 -3.74 -12.88 -5.60
CA CYS A 73 -4.57 -13.75 -6.41
C CYS A 73 -5.78 -14.22 -5.59
N PRO A 74 -6.98 -13.63 -5.79
CA PRO A 74 -8.16 -14.15 -5.13
C PRO A 74 -8.55 -15.50 -5.76
N LEU A 75 -9.05 -16.43 -4.93
CA LEU A 75 -9.58 -17.70 -5.43
C LEU A 75 -10.72 -17.49 -6.45
N ALA A 76 -11.46 -16.39 -6.33
CA ALA A 76 -12.47 -15.95 -7.29
C ALA A 76 -12.37 -14.42 -7.50
N GLY A 77 -12.21 -14.00 -8.76
CA GLY A 77 -12.07 -12.60 -9.16
C GLY A 77 -10.73 -12.27 -9.83
N PRO A 78 -10.53 -11.03 -10.31
CA PRO A 78 -9.25 -10.61 -10.90
C PRO A 78 -8.16 -10.41 -9.83
N LEU A 79 -6.90 -10.53 -10.25
CA LEU A 79 -5.76 -10.09 -9.43
C LEU A 79 -5.94 -8.63 -9.01
N PHE A 80 -5.53 -8.30 -7.79
CA PHE A 80 -5.61 -6.94 -7.29
C PHE A 80 -4.38 -6.56 -6.48
N ASP A 81 -4.11 -5.26 -6.40
CA ASP A 81 -2.96 -4.74 -5.67
C ASP A 81 -3.42 -4.21 -4.30
N ASP A 82 -2.61 -4.42 -3.27
CA ASP A 82 -2.72 -3.76 -1.98
C ASP A 82 -1.38 -3.13 -1.59
N PHE A 83 -1.47 -2.15 -0.70
CA PHE A 83 -0.32 -1.69 0.05
C PHE A 83 -0.67 -1.60 1.52
N ARG A 84 0.32 -1.81 2.36
CA ARG A 84 0.13 -1.95 3.80
C ARG A 84 1.08 -1.04 4.53
N ILE A 85 0.60 -0.51 5.64
CA ILE A 85 1.38 0.33 6.54
C ILE A 85 1.63 -0.49 7.79
N ALA A 86 2.89 -0.62 8.18
CA ALA A 86 3.31 -1.38 9.34
C ALA A 86 4.28 -0.57 10.20
N ASP A 87 4.27 -0.87 11.49
CA ASP A 87 5.21 -0.27 12.44
C ASP A 87 6.64 -0.78 12.17
N LEU A 88 7.61 0.14 12.14
CA LEU A 88 8.99 -0.15 11.75
C LEU A 88 9.73 -0.99 12.81
N GLU A 89 9.39 -0.83 14.09
CA GLU A 89 10.03 -1.56 15.19
C GLU A 89 9.47 -2.97 15.32
N SER A 90 8.15 -3.10 15.34
CA SER A 90 7.47 -4.38 15.58
C SER A 90 7.14 -5.16 14.31
N GLY A 91 7.29 -4.56 13.12
CA GLY A 91 6.93 -5.17 11.83
C GLY A 91 5.43 -5.34 11.62
N ASN A 92 4.64 -4.72 12.48
CA ASN A 92 3.31 -5.17 12.81
C ASN A 92 2.32 -4.34 11.99
N THR A 93 1.47 -4.99 11.17
CA THR A 93 0.61 -4.25 10.23
C THR A 93 -0.43 -3.42 10.99
N VAL A 94 -0.56 -2.15 10.59
CA VAL A 94 -1.52 -1.18 11.12
C VAL A 94 -2.71 -1.04 10.18
N TYR A 95 -2.43 -0.86 8.88
CA TYR A 95 -3.46 -0.75 7.85
C TYR A 95 -3.14 -1.65 6.65
N THR A 96 -4.18 -2.24 6.07
CA THR A 96 -4.16 -2.81 4.71
C THR A 96 -5.08 -1.97 3.84
N ILE A 97 -4.52 -1.36 2.80
CA ILE A 97 -5.23 -0.46 1.90
C ILE A 97 -5.29 -1.10 0.51
N ILE A 98 -6.52 -1.32 0.04
CA ILE A 98 -6.81 -1.97 -1.23
C ILE A 98 -7.45 -0.93 -2.14
N PRO A 99 -6.75 -0.37 -3.15
CA PRO A 99 -7.34 0.64 -4.02
C PRO A 99 -8.51 0.14 -4.87
N ARG A 100 -8.53 -1.17 -5.19
CA ARG A 100 -9.63 -1.85 -5.88
C ARG A 100 -9.57 -3.35 -5.62
N SER A 101 -10.46 -3.84 -4.77
CA SER A 101 -10.57 -5.25 -4.39
C SER A 101 -10.95 -6.13 -5.57
N GLY A 102 -10.29 -7.28 -5.69
CA GLY A 102 -10.67 -8.31 -6.66
C GLY A 102 -11.98 -9.02 -6.31
N PHE A 103 -12.41 -8.95 -5.04
CA PHE A 103 -13.66 -9.56 -4.59
C PHE A 103 -14.87 -8.64 -4.76
N THR A 104 -14.73 -7.36 -4.38
CA THR A 104 -15.86 -6.42 -4.33
C THR A 104 -15.82 -5.34 -5.39
N GLY A 105 -14.67 -5.15 -6.06
CA GLY A 105 -14.44 -4.05 -7.00
C GLY A 105 -14.32 -2.67 -6.35
N LYS A 106 -14.41 -2.58 -5.01
CA LYS A 106 -14.36 -1.34 -4.22
C LYS A 106 -12.96 -1.05 -3.71
N ALA A 107 -12.70 0.21 -3.35
CA ALA A 107 -11.57 0.58 -2.53
C ALA A 107 -11.88 0.25 -1.07
N GLU A 108 -10.95 -0.39 -0.36
CA GLU A 108 -11.15 -0.90 0.99
C GLU A 108 -9.98 -0.57 1.91
N VAL A 109 -10.28 -0.31 3.18
CA VAL A 109 -9.28 -0.15 4.25
C VAL A 109 -9.63 -1.12 5.36
N TYR A 110 -8.65 -1.89 5.79
CA TYR A 110 -8.71 -2.73 6.98
C TYR A 110 -7.65 -2.25 7.96
N GLY A 111 -7.93 -2.36 9.26
CA GLY A 111 -7.04 -1.88 10.31
C GLY A 111 -7.32 -2.52 11.65
N ARG A 112 -6.50 -2.17 12.63
CA ARG A 112 -6.56 -2.69 14.00
C ARG A 112 -7.80 -2.28 14.76
N GLU A 113 -8.50 -1.24 14.32
CA GLU A 113 -9.73 -0.72 14.93
C GLU A 113 -10.83 -1.78 15.05
N ASN A 114 -10.77 -2.84 14.25
CA ASN A 114 -11.66 -3.99 14.33
C ASN A 114 -10.93 -5.33 14.13
N ASP A 115 -9.64 -5.40 14.48
CA ASP A 115 -8.80 -6.59 14.30
C ASP A 115 -8.82 -7.17 12.88
N PHE A 116 -8.87 -6.28 11.87
CA PHE A 116 -8.95 -6.61 10.45
C PHE A 116 -10.14 -7.50 10.05
N GLN A 117 -11.17 -7.63 10.90
CA GLN A 117 -12.29 -8.55 10.66
C GLN A 117 -13.21 -8.07 9.52
N LYS A 118 -13.34 -6.75 9.34
CA LYS A 118 -14.20 -6.16 8.31
C LYS A 118 -13.60 -4.84 7.80
N PRO A 119 -13.94 -4.41 6.58
CA PRO A 119 -13.45 -3.12 6.09
C PRO A 119 -13.96 -1.98 6.98
N ILE A 120 -13.04 -1.12 7.40
CA ILE A 120 -13.33 0.17 8.04
C ILE A 120 -13.93 1.13 7.00
N VAL A 121 -13.40 1.07 5.78
CA VAL A 121 -13.91 1.77 4.59
C VAL A 121 -14.17 0.76 3.50
N SER A 122 -15.32 0.83 2.83
CA SER A 122 -15.60 0.09 1.60
C SER A 122 -16.40 0.97 0.64
N GLY A 123 -15.77 1.44 -0.43
CA GLY A 123 -16.36 2.42 -1.34
C GLY A 123 -15.44 2.80 -2.49
N THR A 124 -15.30 4.10 -2.72
CA THR A 124 -14.39 4.67 -3.72
C THR A 124 -13.05 5.04 -3.12
N TRP A 125 -12.05 5.30 -3.97
CA TRP A 125 -10.77 5.83 -3.50
C TRP A 125 -10.90 7.19 -2.80
N ARG A 126 -11.92 7.99 -3.13
CA ARG A 126 -12.19 9.26 -2.44
C ARG A 126 -12.59 9.02 -0.99
N ASP A 127 -13.35 7.96 -0.72
CA ASP A 127 -13.75 7.60 0.65
C ASP A 127 -12.53 7.16 1.48
N VAL A 128 -11.57 6.46 0.87
CA VAL A 128 -10.29 6.13 1.51
C VAL A 128 -9.50 7.39 1.87
N VAL A 129 -9.34 8.31 0.91
CA VAL A 129 -8.63 9.58 1.16
C VAL A 129 -9.33 10.40 2.24
N LYS A 130 -10.67 10.42 2.22
CA LYS A 130 -11.48 11.10 3.25
C LYS A 130 -11.21 10.52 4.64
N PHE A 131 -11.27 9.20 4.81
CA PHE A 131 -10.98 8.54 6.09
C PHE A 131 -9.60 8.90 6.66
N PHE A 132 -8.56 8.91 5.81
CA PHE A 132 -7.22 9.26 6.26
C PHE A 132 -7.06 10.75 6.55
N ASN A 133 -7.76 11.63 5.84
CA ASN A 133 -7.65 13.09 6.03
C ASN A 133 -8.70 13.68 7.00
N GLU A 134 -9.63 12.87 7.49
CA GLU A 134 -10.55 13.26 8.57
C GLU A 134 -9.78 13.46 9.88
N ALA A 135 -10.11 14.58 10.54
CA ALA A 135 -9.43 15.14 11.70
C ALA A 135 -9.52 14.26 12.95
#